data_AF-A0A0H4X5Z5-F1
#
_entry.id   AF-A0A0H4X5Z5-F1
#
_cell.length_a   1.000
_cell.length_b   1.000
_cell.length_c   1.000
_cell.angle_alpha   90.00
_cell.angle_beta   90.00
_cell.angle_gamma   90.00
#
_symmetry.space_group_name_H-M   'P 1'
#
loop_
_entity.id
_entity.type
_entity.pdbx_description
1 polymer ?
#
loop_
_entity_poly.entity_id
_entity_poly.type
_entity_poly.pdbx_seq_one_letter_code
_entity_poly.pdbx_strand_id
1 'polypeptide(L)'
;MRWYERHIDASLTRWSLGDLSSHQAARLLRHAHACQRCGSRYERWTQAHRGLEGGHLDAPSSMELQALSQGGLAAALAAAAPEQAPSRWPSLALLGGALAAVFLAVVLVPTTSNVPGEFVSRGEGTVPPSVALRLFCATPGQALRELHAGDACRAGAMLAFAAGGHAPFTHVTVQVLGGRTEEVLAGPFALTGSLGKEAPLELTVPMPETTGIVEIIAAFAGSPAESLATLRGEPSEGAVVLKQSVRVEEGP
;
A
#
# COMPACT_ATOMS: atom_id res chain seq x y z
N MET A 1 -10.33 35.34 -3.44
CA MET A 1 -9.29 35.53 -2.40
C MET A 1 -8.66 36.89 -2.62
N ARG A 2 -8.61 37.75 -1.60
CA ARG A 2 -8.07 39.12 -1.71
C ARG A 2 -6.55 39.05 -1.58
N TRP A 3 -5.86 39.67 -2.54
CA TRP A 3 -4.39 39.79 -2.67
C TRP A 3 -3.64 40.13 -1.36
N TYR A 4 -4.29 40.84 -0.43
CA TYR A 4 -3.66 41.41 0.77
C TYR A 4 -3.66 40.51 2.01
N GLU A 5 -4.30 39.34 1.98
CA GLU A 5 -4.14 38.36 3.05
C GLU A 5 -2.72 37.78 2.96
N ARG A 6 -1.86 38.10 3.94
CA ARG A 6 -0.47 37.63 4.01
C ARG A 6 -0.45 36.11 3.81
N HIS A 7 0.20 35.73 2.72
CA HIS A 7 -0.10 34.64 1.80
C HIS A 7 -0.14 33.20 2.37
N ILE A 8 0.13 33.01 3.66
CA ILE A 8 0.06 31.70 4.31
C ILE A 8 -0.20 31.82 5.82
N ASP A 9 0.28 32.89 6.46
CA ASP A 9 0.28 33.05 7.92
C ASP A 9 -1.14 32.91 8.54
N ALA A 10 -2.14 33.59 7.97
CA ALA A 10 -3.53 33.46 8.43
C ALA A 10 -4.15 32.09 8.12
N SER A 11 -3.62 31.39 7.11
CA SER A 11 -4.08 30.05 6.74
C SER A 11 -3.45 28.97 7.62
N LEU A 12 -2.23 29.17 8.12
CA LEU A 12 -1.56 28.25 9.05
C LEU A 12 -2.24 28.21 10.41
N THR A 13 -2.57 29.37 10.97
CA THR A 13 -3.32 29.43 12.23
C THR A 13 -4.71 28.82 12.09
N ARG A 14 -5.41 29.06 10.98
CA ARG A 14 -6.71 28.41 10.73
C ARG A 14 -6.57 26.90 10.51
N TRP A 15 -5.49 26.47 9.87
CA TRP A 15 -5.22 25.04 9.68
C TRP A 15 -5.01 24.35 11.02
N SER A 16 -4.23 24.94 11.93
CA SER A 16 -3.95 24.37 13.25
C SER A 16 -5.15 24.35 14.18
N LEU A 17 -6.06 25.31 14.03
CA LEU A 17 -7.33 25.33 14.78
C LEU A 17 -8.37 24.37 14.19
N GLY A 18 -8.10 23.73 13.04
CA GLY A 18 -9.07 22.87 12.35
C GLY A 18 -10.13 23.64 11.55
N ASP A 19 -9.96 24.95 11.36
CA ASP A 19 -10.91 25.84 10.65
C ASP A 19 -10.81 25.75 9.11
N LEU A 20 -9.94 24.90 8.59
CA LEU A 20 -9.82 24.63 7.15
C LEU A 20 -10.51 23.33 6.78
N SER A 21 -11.31 23.36 5.72
CA SER A 21 -11.76 22.13 5.07
C SER A 21 -10.57 21.30 4.58
N SER A 22 -10.73 19.98 4.49
CA SER A 22 -9.70 19.04 4.02
C SER A 22 -9.06 19.46 2.69
N HIS A 23 -9.87 19.92 1.74
CA HIS A 23 -9.40 20.41 0.45
C HIS A 23 -8.54 21.70 0.57
N GLN A 24 -8.92 22.63 1.45
CA GLN A 24 -8.16 23.86 1.70
C GLN A 24 -6.83 23.56 2.42
N ALA A 25 -6.85 22.66 3.40
CA ALA A 25 -5.66 22.19 4.10
C ALA A 25 -4.67 21.50 3.13
N ALA A 26 -5.16 20.59 2.29
CA ALA A 26 -4.31 19.92 1.31
C ALA A 26 -3.68 20.89 0.30
N ARG A 27 -4.44 21.90 -0.15
CA ARG A 27 -3.92 22.94 -1.07
C ARG A 27 -2.87 23.83 -0.41
N LEU A 28 -3.09 24.18 0.87
CA LEU A 28 -2.15 24.96 1.69
C LEU A 28 -0.81 24.22 1.84
N LEU A 29 -0.86 22.95 2.27
CA LEU A 29 0.33 22.14 2.50
C LEU A 29 1.09 21.87 1.20
N ARG A 30 0.40 21.53 0.10
CA ARG A 30 1.04 21.39 -1.22
C ARG A 30 1.79 22.66 -1.64
N HIS A 31 1.19 23.83 -1.41
CA HIS A 31 1.83 25.10 -1.73
C HIS A 31 3.03 25.39 -0.82
N ALA A 32 2.92 25.10 0.48
CA ALA A 32 4.01 25.25 1.43
C ALA A 32 5.22 24.39 1.04
N HIS A 33 5.00 23.13 0.63
CA HIS A 33 6.06 22.22 0.20
C HIS A 33 6.66 22.57 -1.18
N ALA A 34 5.86 23.12 -2.10
CA ALA A 34 6.34 23.47 -3.44
C ALA A 34 7.04 24.84 -3.51
N CYS A 35 6.78 25.75 -2.57
CA CYS A 35 7.32 27.12 -2.60
C CYS A 35 8.33 27.35 -1.47
N GLN A 36 9.61 27.59 -1.79
CA GLN A 36 10.67 27.83 -0.79
C GLN A 36 10.33 28.94 0.22
N ARG A 37 9.75 30.04 -0.25
CA ARG A 37 9.37 31.17 0.63
C ARG A 37 8.27 30.80 1.61
N CYS A 38 7.30 30.00 1.20
CA CYS A 38 6.20 29.55 2.05
C CYS A 38 6.61 28.35 2.93
N GLY A 39 7.47 27.47 2.43
CA GLY A 39 8.03 26.34 3.18
C GLY A 39 8.86 26.79 4.38
N SER A 40 9.76 27.77 4.20
CA SER A 40 10.53 28.35 5.32
C SER A 40 9.67 29.10 6.36
N ARG A 41 8.45 29.52 6.00
CA ARG A 41 7.50 30.10 6.95
C ARG A 41 6.69 29.03 7.66
N TYR A 42 6.24 28.03 6.93
CA TYR A 42 5.60 26.84 7.48
C TYR A 42 6.50 26.18 8.53
N GLU A 43 7.77 25.95 8.22
CA GLU A 43 8.73 25.30 9.13
C GLU A 43 8.96 26.09 10.41
N ARG A 44 9.13 27.42 10.31
CA ARG A 44 9.27 28.27 11.50
C ARG A 44 8.00 28.29 12.35
N TRP A 45 6.84 28.22 11.71
CA TRP A 45 5.56 28.19 12.39
C TRP A 45 5.35 26.86 13.13
N THR A 46 5.64 25.72 12.48
CA THR A 46 5.53 24.37 13.09
C THR A 46 6.51 24.20 14.23
N GLN A 47 7.76 24.64 14.08
CA GLN A 47 8.76 24.64 15.15
C GLN A 47 8.31 25.49 16.37
N ALA A 48 7.77 26.68 16.12
CA ALA A 48 7.23 27.52 17.19
C ALA A 48 6.05 26.84 17.90
N HIS A 49 5.17 26.16 17.15
CA HIS A 49 4.03 25.45 17.72
C HIS A 49 4.46 24.24 18.58
N ARG A 50 5.41 23.44 18.09
CA ARG A 50 6.01 22.31 18.82
C ARG A 50 6.71 22.77 20.11
N GLY A 51 7.44 23.88 20.04
CA GLY A 51 8.07 24.49 21.21
C GLY A 51 7.07 24.96 22.27
N LEU A 52 5.91 25.48 21.86
CA LEU A 52 4.83 25.88 22.76
C LEU A 52 4.11 24.68 23.41
N GLU A 53 4.02 23.56 22.71
CA GLU A 53 3.43 22.31 23.22
C GLU A 53 4.39 21.52 24.14
N GLY A 54 5.61 22.02 24.37
CA GLY A 54 6.63 21.34 25.18
C GLY A 54 7.26 20.12 24.47
N GLY A 55 7.04 20.00 23.16
CA GLY A 55 7.57 18.92 22.31
C GLY A 55 8.98 19.20 21.77
N HIS A 56 9.54 18.20 21.10
CA HIS A 56 10.82 18.34 20.40
C HIS A 56 10.61 19.15 19.12
N LEU A 57 11.47 20.15 18.85
CA LEU A 57 11.30 21.08 17.72
C LEU A 57 11.29 20.36 16.36
N ASP A 58 12.01 19.24 16.25
CA ASP A 58 12.15 18.47 15.03
C ASP A 58 11.17 17.28 14.93
N ALA A 59 10.40 17.01 15.99
CA ALA A 59 9.41 15.93 15.98
C ALA A 59 8.00 16.50 15.71
N PRO A 60 7.25 15.93 14.75
CA PRO A 60 5.91 16.41 14.45
C PRO A 60 4.96 16.18 15.63
N SER A 61 4.11 17.17 15.92
CA SER A 61 3.13 17.07 17.00
C SER A 61 2.01 16.09 16.67
N SER A 62 1.26 15.65 17.68
CA SER A 62 0.11 14.75 17.47
C SER A 62 -0.95 15.36 16.54
N MET A 63 -1.15 16.67 16.61
CA MET A 63 -2.03 17.41 15.71
C MET A 63 -1.48 17.45 14.27
N GLU A 64 -0.17 17.66 14.09
CA GLU A 64 0.48 17.60 12.77
C GLU A 64 0.36 16.21 12.15
N LEU A 65 0.59 15.15 12.94
CA LEU A 65 0.40 13.76 12.51
C LEU A 65 -1.06 13.47 12.15
N GLN A 66 -2.01 14.02 12.91
CA GLN A 66 -3.44 13.90 12.62
C GLN A 66 -3.83 14.64 11.33
N ALA A 67 -3.32 15.86 11.12
CA ALA A 67 -3.57 16.63 9.91
C ALA A 67 -2.91 16.01 8.67
N LEU A 68 -1.72 15.43 8.81
CA LEU A 68 -1.03 14.69 7.74
C LEU A 68 -1.72 13.38 7.42
N SER A 69 -2.21 12.64 8.42
CA SER A 69 -2.99 11.41 8.20
C SER A 69 -4.35 11.69 7.58
N GLN A 70 -5.07 12.72 8.04
CA GLN A 70 -6.36 13.13 7.43
C GLN A 70 -6.17 13.73 6.04
N GLY A 71 -5.12 14.54 5.83
CA GLY A 71 -4.76 15.09 4.52
C GLY A 71 -4.31 14.01 3.54
N GLY A 72 -3.54 13.04 4.02
CA GLY A 72 -3.14 11.85 3.27
C GLY A 72 -4.32 10.96 2.91
N LEU A 73 -5.26 10.75 3.85
CA LEU A 73 -6.51 10.04 3.60
C LEU A 73 -7.37 10.77 2.56
N ALA A 74 -7.52 12.08 2.67
CA ALA A 74 -8.29 12.87 1.70
C ALA A 74 -7.64 12.86 0.30
N ALA A 75 -6.31 12.92 0.22
CA ALA A 75 -5.57 12.79 -1.03
C ALA A 75 -5.68 11.38 -1.62
N ALA A 76 -5.61 10.34 -0.79
CA ALA A 76 -5.81 8.95 -1.20
C ALA A 76 -7.23 8.69 -1.70
N LEU A 77 -8.25 9.22 -1.00
CA LEU A 77 -9.65 9.15 -1.45
C LEU A 77 -9.89 9.94 -2.73
N ALA A 78 -9.23 11.09 -2.91
CA ALA A 78 -9.32 11.86 -4.15
C ALA A 78 -8.61 11.17 -5.33
N ALA A 79 -7.51 10.47 -5.08
CA ALA A 79 -6.81 9.66 -6.09
C ALA A 79 -7.55 8.35 -6.42
N ALA A 80 -8.29 7.80 -5.46
CA ALA A 80 -9.13 6.62 -5.63
C ALA A 80 -10.54 6.96 -6.17
N ALA A 81 -10.90 8.24 -6.28
CA ALA A 81 -12.14 8.64 -6.91
C ALA A 81 -12.07 8.30 -8.42
N PRO A 82 -13.05 7.59 -8.98
CA PRO A 82 -13.06 7.28 -10.40
C PRO A 82 -13.00 8.59 -11.20
N GLU A 83 -12.15 8.63 -12.23
CA GLU A 83 -12.15 9.76 -13.16
C GLU A 83 -13.58 9.96 -13.66
N GLN A 84 -14.18 11.09 -13.30
CA GLN A 84 -15.41 11.52 -13.94
C GLN A 84 -15.05 11.82 -15.38
N ALA A 85 -15.31 10.84 -16.26
CA ALA A 85 -15.18 11.02 -17.69
C ALA A 85 -15.86 12.33 -18.08
N PRO A 86 -15.19 13.24 -18.82
CA PRO A 86 -15.83 14.47 -19.23
C PRO A 86 -17.05 14.10 -20.09
N SER A 87 -18.24 14.27 -19.51
CA SER A 87 -19.52 13.98 -20.15
C SER A 87 -19.78 15.00 -21.26
N ARG A 88 -19.07 14.86 -22.36
CA ARG A 88 -19.54 15.36 -23.66
C ARG A 88 -20.68 14.42 -24.05
N TRP A 89 -21.80 14.96 -24.50
CA TRP A 89 -23.04 14.27 -24.90
C TRP A 89 -24.10 14.09 -23.78
N PRO A 90 -24.85 15.15 -23.43
CA PRO A 90 -25.94 15.05 -22.45
C PRO A 90 -27.25 14.47 -23.03
N SER A 91 -27.31 14.03 -24.29
CA SER A 91 -28.59 13.92 -25.01
C SER A 91 -29.07 12.50 -25.38
N LEU A 92 -28.39 11.42 -24.97
CA LEU A 92 -28.83 10.05 -25.34
C LEU A 92 -29.10 9.09 -24.17
N ALA A 93 -28.91 9.53 -22.92
CA ALA A 93 -29.11 8.66 -21.74
C ALA A 93 -30.58 8.52 -21.29
N LEU A 94 -31.54 9.15 -21.97
CA LEU A 94 -32.96 9.18 -21.54
C LEU A 94 -33.87 8.13 -22.20
N LEU A 95 -33.34 7.21 -23.01
CA LEU A 95 -34.15 6.21 -23.73
C LEU A 95 -33.70 4.74 -23.59
N GLY A 96 -32.82 4.42 -22.63
CA GLY A 96 -32.30 3.05 -22.44
C GLY A 96 -32.79 2.31 -21.17
N GLY A 97 -33.66 2.92 -20.37
CA GLY A 97 -33.94 2.48 -18.99
C GLY A 97 -34.98 1.36 -18.80
N ALA A 98 -35.47 0.70 -19.85
CA ALA A 98 -36.63 -0.21 -19.70
C ALA A 98 -36.50 -1.63 -20.30
N LEU A 99 -35.37 -2.01 -20.91
CA LEU A 99 -35.26 -3.30 -21.62
C LEU A 99 -33.92 -4.04 -21.40
N ALA A 100 -33.39 -4.06 -20.18
CA ALA A 100 -32.22 -4.89 -19.83
C ALA A 100 -32.42 -5.80 -18.61
N ALA A 101 -33.65 -5.86 -18.06
CA ALA A 101 -33.96 -6.69 -16.90
C ALA A 101 -34.46 -8.11 -17.23
N VAL A 102 -34.56 -8.49 -18.51
CA VAL A 102 -35.14 -9.79 -18.92
C VAL A 102 -34.18 -10.70 -19.70
N PHE A 103 -33.01 -10.20 -20.15
CA PHE A 103 -32.08 -10.99 -20.97
C PHE A 103 -30.76 -11.41 -20.30
N LEU A 104 -30.57 -11.14 -19.02
CA LEU A 104 -29.36 -11.53 -18.26
C LEU A 104 -29.65 -12.66 -17.26
N ALA A 105 -30.51 -13.61 -17.65
CA ALA A 105 -30.83 -14.82 -16.88
C ALA A 105 -30.39 -16.13 -17.59
N VAL A 106 -29.72 -16.04 -18.73
CA VAL A 106 -29.18 -17.20 -19.46
C VAL A 106 -27.79 -16.81 -19.93
N VAL A 107 -26.80 -17.69 -19.77
CA VAL A 107 -25.36 -17.49 -20.03
C VAL A 107 -24.55 -16.87 -18.88
N LEU A 108 -24.71 -17.43 -17.67
CA LEU A 108 -23.59 -17.62 -16.74
C LEU A 108 -23.66 -19.06 -16.25
N VAL A 109 -23.36 -20.00 -17.15
CA VAL A 109 -22.85 -21.31 -16.75
C VAL A 109 -21.34 -21.09 -16.64
N PRO A 110 -20.75 -21.04 -15.43
CA PRO A 110 -19.30 -21.12 -15.33
C PRO A 110 -18.93 -22.55 -15.74
N THR A 111 -18.39 -22.71 -16.94
CA THR A 111 -17.60 -23.89 -17.27
C THR A 111 -16.39 -23.86 -16.37
N THR A 112 -16.46 -24.62 -15.28
CA THR A 112 -15.35 -24.93 -14.41
C THR A 112 -14.28 -25.65 -15.24
N SER A 113 -13.31 -24.90 -15.74
CA SER A 113 -12.04 -25.46 -16.18
C SER A 113 -11.33 -25.97 -14.93
N ASN A 114 -11.63 -27.22 -14.59
CA ASN A 114 -10.87 -28.04 -13.66
C ASN A 114 -9.42 -28.09 -14.14
N VAL A 115 -8.55 -27.31 -13.50
CA VAL A 115 -7.13 -27.65 -13.39
C VAL A 115 -6.97 -28.23 -11.97
N PRO A 116 -6.67 -29.53 -11.83
CA PRO A 116 -6.66 -30.19 -10.54
C PRO A 116 -5.32 -29.94 -9.82
N GLY A 117 -5.40 -29.39 -8.60
CA GLY A 117 -4.41 -29.61 -7.54
C GLY A 117 -3.90 -28.36 -6.82
N GLU A 118 -4.62 -27.87 -5.79
CA GLU A 118 -3.96 -27.17 -4.67
C GLU A 118 -4.74 -27.08 -3.34
N PHE A 119 -5.90 -27.72 -3.15
CA PHE A 119 -6.59 -27.62 -1.84
C PHE A 119 -7.24 -28.92 -1.42
N VAL A 120 -6.64 -29.61 -0.45
CA VAL A 120 -7.39 -30.50 0.45
C VAL A 120 -6.85 -30.39 1.87
N SER A 121 -7.60 -29.74 2.75
CA SER A 121 -7.87 -30.30 4.08
C SER A 121 -9.38 -30.51 4.20
N ARG A 122 -9.75 -31.64 4.78
CA ARG A 122 -11.12 -32.16 4.85
C ARG A 122 -11.85 -31.46 6.01
N GLY A 123 -12.79 -30.55 5.72
CA GLY A 123 -13.68 -29.95 6.73
C GLY A 123 -14.29 -28.62 6.31
N GLU A 124 -15.56 -28.41 6.63
CA GLU A 124 -16.42 -27.24 6.36
C GLU A 124 -15.76 -25.85 6.52
N GLY A 125 -16.00 -24.99 5.52
CA GLY A 125 -15.87 -23.52 5.61
C GLY A 125 -14.49 -22.99 5.21
N THR A 126 -14.40 -22.29 4.07
CA THR A 126 -13.21 -21.54 3.68
C THR A 126 -12.98 -20.40 4.67
N VAL A 127 -12.10 -20.61 5.64
CA VAL A 127 -11.62 -19.56 6.53
C VAL A 127 -10.93 -18.49 5.68
N PRO A 128 -11.33 -17.21 5.76
CA PRO A 128 -10.62 -16.14 5.05
C PRO A 128 -9.15 -16.10 5.51
N PRO A 129 -8.19 -15.80 4.60
CA PRO A 129 -6.78 -15.79 4.96
C PRO A 129 -6.54 -14.79 6.10
N SER A 130 -5.92 -15.22 7.20
CA SER A 130 -5.64 -14.37 8.37
C SER A 130 -4.44 -13.45 8.19
N VAL A 131 -3.69 -13.63 7.09
CA VAL A 131 -2.48 -12.89 6.73
C VAL A 131 -2.42 -12.68 5.21
N ALA A 132 -1.74 -11.63 4.77
CA ALA A 132 -1.56 -11.30 3.36
C ALA A 132 -0.14 -10.75 3.12
N LEU A 133 0.44 -11.13 1.99
CA LEU A 133 1.67 -10.57 1.44
C LEU A 133 1.40 -10.11 0.01
N ARG A 134 1.76 -8.88 -0.31
CA ARG A 134 1.67 -8.30 -1.66
C ARG A 134 3.06 -7.96 -2.15
N LEU A 135 3.34 -8.32 -3.40
CA LEU A 135 4.64 -8.15 -4.03
C LEU A 135 4.53 -7.10 -5.11
N PHE A 136 5.55 -6.27 -5.25
CA PHE A 136 5.58 -5.21 -6.24
C PHE A 136 6.90 -5.18 -6.98
N CYS A 137 6.82 -5.09 -8.31
CA CYS A 137 7.95 -4.86 -9.19
C CYS A 137 8.12 -3.36 -9.42
N ALA A 138 9.22 -2.79 -8.95
CA ALA A 138 9.61 -1.42 -9.18
C ALA A 138 10.69 -1.36 -10.26
N THR A 139 10.30 -0.89 -11.45
CA THR A 139 11.24 -0.61 -12.54
C THR A 139 11.54 0.89 -12.58
N PRO A 140 12.80 1.33 -12.67
CA PRO A 140 13.13 2.75 -12.73
C PRO A 140 12.36 3.48 -13.85
N GLY A 141 11.71 4.59 -13.49
CA GLY A 141 10.92 5.40 -14.43
C GLY A 141 9.54 4.83 -14.78
N GLN A 142 9.13 3.70 -14.20
CA GLN A 142 7.79 3.12 -14.38
C GLN A 142 6.98 3.17 -13.08
N ALA A 143 5.66 3.12 -13.20
CA ALA A 143 4.78 2.96 -12.06
C ALA A 143 5.03 1.62 -11.36
N LEU A 144 4.90 1.60 -10.04
CA LEU A 144 5.00 0.38 -9.24
C LEU A 144 3.91 -0.60 -9.69
N ARG A 145 4.29 -1.81 -10.08
CA ARG A 145 3.36 -2.84 -10.55
C ARG A 145 3.24 -3.96 -9.53
N GLU A 146 2.03 -4.26 -9.09
CA GLU A 146 1.75 -5.42 -8.25
C GLU A 146 1.94 -6.73 -9.02
N LEU A 147 2.54 -7.72 -8.37
CA LEU A 147 2.81 -9.05 -8.91
C LEU A 147 1.89 -10.08 -8.24
N HIS A 148 1.18 -10.83 -9.07
CA HIS A 148 0.40 -11.99 -8.68
C HIS A 148 1.19 -13.28 -8.97
N ALA A 149 0.63 -14.42 -8.57
CA ALA A 149 1.25 -15.72 -8.82
C ALA A 149 1.46 -15.94 -10.33
N GLY A 150 2.69 -16.28 -10.72
CA GLY A 150 3.05 -16.48 -12.12
C GLY A 150 3.37 -15.21 -12.91
N ASP A 151 3.22 -14.01 -12.33
CA ASP A 151 3.68 -12.77 -12.95
C ASP A 151 5.21 -12.72 -13.03
N ALA A 152 5.69 -11.95 -14.00
CA ALA A 152 7.09 -11.70 -14.20
C ALA A 152 7.49 -10.30 -13.72
N CYS A 153 8.67 -10.21 -13.11
CA CYS A 153 9.36 -8.95 -12.84
C CYS A 153 10.61 -8.86 -13.74
N ARG A 154 10.97 -7.64 -14.11
CA ARG A 154 12.08 -7.41 -15.05
C ARG A 154 13.42 -7.69 -14.36
N ALA A 155 14.37 -8.24 -15.10
CA ALA A 155 15.77 -8.29 -14.67
C ALA A 155 16.27 -6.88 -14.29
N GLY A 156 17.01 -6.78 -13.18
CA GLY A 156 17.52 -5.49 -12.66
C GLY A 156 16.47 -4.57 -12.02
N ALA A 157 15.20 -4.99 -11.92
CA ALA A 157 14.18 -4.25 -11.17
C ALA A 157 14.33 -4.47 -9.65
N MET A 158 13.59 -3.71 -8.84
CA MET A 158 13.52 -3.90 -7.39
C MET A 158 12.20 -4.56 -7.02
N LEU A 159 12.25 -5.60 -6.19
CA LEU A 159 11.09 -6.22 -5.57
C LEU A 159 10.80 -5.54 -4.23
N ALA A 160 9.58 -5.07 -4.04
CA ALA A 160 9.10 -4.46 -2.80
C ALA A 160 7.91 -5.25 -2.25
N PHE A 161 7.65 -5.12 -0.95
CA PHE A 161 6.68 -5.93 -0.24
C PHE A 161 5.73 -5.07 0.59
N ALA A 162 4.48 -5.51 0.69
CA ALA A 162 3.56 -5.04 1.71
C ALA A 162 2.93 -6.24 2.43
N ALA A 163 2.74 -6.13 3.74
CA ALA A 163 2.18 -7.20 4.54
C ALA A 163 1.05 -6.70 5.43
N GLY A 164 0.10 -7.59 5.70
CA GLY A 164 -1.00 -7.35 6.61
C GLY A 164 -1.45 -8.64 7.26
N GLY A 165 -2.10 -8.51 8.41
CA GLY A 165 -2.62 -9.67 9.13
C GLY A 165 -3.65 -9.27 10.16
N HIS A 166 -4.25 -10.28 10.78
CA HIS A 166 -5.09 -10.12 11.96
C HIS A 166 -4.42 -10.82 13.15
N ALA A 167 -4.86 -10.50 14.36
CA ALA A 167 -4.44 -11.24 15.54
C ALA A 167 -4.69 -12.76 15.33
N PRO A 168 -3.79 -13.64 15.79
CA PRO A 168 -2.67 -13.37 16.68
C PRO A 168 -1.37 -12.93 15.97
N PHE A 169 -1.35 -12.76 14.65
CA PHE A 169 -0.14 -12.42 13.90
C PHE A 169 0.26 -10.96 14.13
N THR A 170 1.51 -10.76 14.54
CA THR A 170 2.07 -9.43 14.83
C THR A 170 3.36 -9.17 14.08
N HIS A 171 4.04 -10.20 13.57
CA HIS A 171 5.31 -10.07 12.88
C HIS A 171 5.35 -10.91 11.60
N VAL A 172 6.16 -10.47 10.64
CA VAL A 172 6.48 -11.20 9.41
C VAL A 172 7.98 -11.19 9.16
N THR A 173 8.54 -12.33 8.78
CA THR A 173 9.90 -12.42 8.24
C THR A 173 9.79 -12.86 6.78
N VAL A 174 10.63 -12.31 5.90
CA VAL A 174 10.62 -12.60 4.46
C VAL A 174 11.98 -13.17 4.06
N GLN A 175 11.95 -14.26 3.30
CA GLN A 175 13.10 -14.90 2.68
C GLN A 175 12.90 -14.90 1.17
N VAL A 176 13.93 -14.52 0.43
CA VAL A 176 13.95 -14.51 -1.02
C VAL A 176 15.08 -15.42 -1.50
N LEU A 177 14.72 -16.43 -2.30
CA LEU A 177 15.59 -17.48 -2.81
C LEU A 177 15.58 -17.44 -4.34
N GLY A 178 16.73 -17.59 -5.01
CA GLY A 178 16.75 -18.02 -6.41
C GLY A 178 17.65 -17.29 -7.39
N GLY A 179 17.82 -17.94 -8.54
CA GLY A 179 18.44 -17.50 -9.80
C GLY A 179 19.97 -17.34 -9.80
N ARG A 180 20.48 -16.54 -8.86
CA ARG A 180 21.87 -16.07 -8.67
C ARG A 180 21.93 -14.91 -7.65
N THR A 181 20.80 -14.49 -7.11
CA THR A 181 20.71 -13.54 -6.01
C THR A 181 21.17 -14.24 -4.74
N GLU A 182 21.97 -13.57 -3.90
CA GLU A 182 22.23 -14.06 -2.55
C GLU A 182 20.90 -14.26 -1.84
N GLU A 183 20.80 -15.33 -1.05
CA GLU A 183 19.64 -15.55 -0.20
C GLU A 183 19.44 -14.34 0.70
N VAL A 184 18.30 -13.66 0.56
CA VAL A 184 17.96 -12.51 1.39
C VAL A 184 16.96 -12.94 2.43
N LEU A 185 17.39 -13.00 3.68
CA LEU A 185 16.52 -13.16 4.85
C LEU A 185 16.40 -11.80 5.55
N ALA A 186 15.18 -11.26 5.63
CA ALA A 186 14.93 -9.94 6.18
C ALA A 186 13.71 -9.92 7.12
N GLY A 187 13.78 -9.04 8.12
CA GLY A 187 12.83 -8.97 9.23
C GLY A 187 13.44 -9.53 10.53
N PRO A 188 12.62 -9.73 11.57
CA PRO A 188 11.17 -9.63 11.61
C PRO A 188 10.67 -8.19 11.50
N PHE A 189 9.64 -7.98 10.69
CA PHE A 189 8.93 -6.72 10.56
C PHE A 189 7.63 -6.76 11.38
N ALA A 190 7.30 -5.68 12.07
CA ALA A 190 6.02 -5.55 12.74
C ALA A 190 4.88 -5.38 11.71
N LEU A 191 3.80 -6.14 11.88
CA LEU A 191 2.60 -6.02 11.07
C LEU A 191 1.79 -4.81 11.53
N THR A 192 1.87 -3.73 10.77
CA THR A 192 1.10 -2.51 10.99
C THR A 192 -0.13 -2.42 10.09
N GLY A 193 -0.15 -3.20 9.00
CA GLY A 193 -1.26 -3.28 8.06
C GLY A 193 -2.30 -4.35 8.42
N SER A 194 -3.53 -4.15 7.96
CA SER A 194 -4.62 -5.14 8.04
C SER A 194 -4.89 -5.73 6.65
N LEU A 195 -5.66 -6.82 6.59
CA LEU A 195 -6.06 -7.41 5.30
C LEU A 195 -6.80 -6.38 4.42
N GLY A 196 -6.38 -6.25 3.16
CA GLY A 196 -6.85 -5.24 2.21
C GLY A 196 -6.28 -3.83 2.44
N LYS A 197 -5.45 -3.66 3.47
CA LYS A 197 -4.72 -2.43 3.82
C LYS A 197 -3.32 -2.79 4.31
N GLU A 198 -2.63 -3.63 3.55
CA GLU A 198 -1.28 -4.08 3.84
C GLU A 198 -0.33 -2.88 3.90
N ALA A 199 0.55 -2.86 4.90
CA ALA A 199 1.52 -1.79 5.06
C ALA A 199 2.83 -2.16 4.36
N PRO A 200 3.54 -1.19 3.75
CA PRO A 200 4.82 -1.45 3.11
C PRO A 200 5.83 -1.96 4.15
N LEU A 201 6.61 -2.96 3.76
CA LEU A 201 7.76 -3.41 4.52
C LEU A 201 8.98 -2.57 4.13
N GLU A 202 9.86 -2.30 5.08
CA GLU A 202 11.15 -1.64 4.83
C GLU A 202 12.15 -2.63 4.22
N LEU A 203 11.77 -3.24 3.09
CA LEU A 203 12.52 -4.25 2.36
C LEU A 203 12.35 -4.03 0.86
N THR A 204 13.48 -3.86 0.18
CA THR A 204 13.55 -3.93 -1.27
C THR A 204 14.69 -4.85 -1.68
N VAL A 205 14.41 -5.80 -2.58
CA VAL A 205 15.38 -6.80 -3.03
C VAL A 205 15.65 -6.60 -4.52
N PRO A 206 16.91 -6.42 -4.95
CA PRO A 206 17.22 -6.35 -6.38
C PRO A 206 16.93 -7.70 -7.05
N MET A 207 16.19 -7.67 -8.15
CA MET A 207 15.96 -8.83 -9.00
C MET A 207 17.26 -9.18 -9.75
N PRO A 208 17.54 -10.47 -9.97
CA PRO A 208 18.74 -10.88 -10.69
C PRO A 208 18.73 -10.33 -12.12
N GLU A 209 19.93 -10.07 -12.65
CA GLU A 209 20.13 -9.59 -14.03
C GLU A 209 19.87 -10.67 -15.08
N THR A 210 19.77 -11.94 -14.67
CA THR A 210 19.52 -13.08 -15.54
C THR A 210 18.11 -13.61 -15.37
N THR A 211 17.53 -14.13 -16.46
CA THR A 211 16.23 -14.80 -16.43
C THR A 211 16.23 -16.03 -15.52
N GLY A 212 15.09 -16.30 -14.89
CA GLY A 212 14.97 -17.37 -13.91
C GLY A 212 13.70 -17.28 -13.08
N ILE A 213 13.69 -18.00 -11.97
CA ILE A 213 12.60 -17.99 -10.99
C ILE A 213 13.18 -17.59 -9.64
N VAL A 214 12.51 -16.66 -8.97
CA VAL A 214 12.77 -16.26 -7.59
C VAL A 214 11.60 -16.74 -6.74
N GLU A 215 11.88 -17.47 -5.67
CA GLU A 215 10.92 -17.88 -4.65
C GLU A 215 10.94 -16.89 -3.49
N ILE A 216 9.76 -16.45 -3.08
CA ILE A 216 9.53 -15.61 -1.92
C ILE A 216 8.81 -16.46 -0.90
N ILE A 217 9.35 -16.52 0.31
CA ILE A 217 8.76 -17.19 1.46
C ILE A 217 8.56 -16.16 2.56
N ALA A 218 7.36 -16.04 3.10
CA ALA A 218 7.07 -15.16 4.23
C ALA A 218 6.45 -15.95 5.38
N ALA A 219 7.06 -15.86 6.57
CA ALA A 219 6.53 -16.46 7.78
C ALA A 219 5.92 -15.39 8.67
N PHE A 220 4.63 -15.54 8.97
CA PHE A 220 3.86 -14.68 9.86
C PHE A 220 3.69 -15.37 11.21
N ALA A 221 3.93 -14.67 12.31
CA ALA A 221 3.82 -15.25 13.65
C ALA A 221 3.36 -14.23 14.69
N GLY A 222 3.02 -14.73 15.88
CA GLY A 222 2.62 -13.91 17.01
C GLY A 222 3.79 -13.21 17.72
N SER A 223 5.03 -13.56 17.37
CA SER A 223 6.24 -12.94 17.91
C SER A 223 7.36 -12.86 16.87
N PRO A 224 8.33 -11.94 17.04
CA PRO A 224 9.49 -11.84 16.14
C PRO A 224 10.36 -13.10 16.11
N ALA A 225 10.55 -13.75 17.26
CA ALA A 225 11.38 -14.95 17.37
C ALA A 225 10.77 -16.13 16.60
N GLU A 226 9.45 -16.29 16.70
CA GLU A 226 8.73 -17.37 16.05
C GLU A 226 8.71 -17.22 14.52
N SER A 227 8.57 -16.00 13.99
CA SER A 227 8.62 -15.78 12.53
C SER A 227 9.99 -16.08 11.93
N LEU A 228 11.08 -15.78 12.66
CA LEU A 228 12.44 -16.16 12.26
C LEU A 228 12.69 -17.66 12.35
N ALA A 229 12.31 -18.29 13.47
CA ALA A 229 12.49 -19.72 13.70
C ALA A 229 11.80 -20.55 12.61
N THR A 230 10.58 -20.14 12.23
CA THR A 230 9.81 -20.79 11.17
C THR A 230 10.56 -20.81 9.82
N LEU A 231 11.20 -19.70 9.43
CA LEU A 231 11.99 -19.67 8.18
C LEU A 231 13.31 -20.43 8.27
N ARG A 232 13.84 -20.63 9.48
CA ARG A 232 15.02 -21.49 9.71
C ARG A 232 14.68 -22.99 9.70
N GLY A 233 13.42 -23.34 9.51
CA GLY A 233 12.95 -24.73 9.51
C GLY A 233 12.74 -25.31 10.91
N GLU A 234 12.70 -24.45 11.95
CA GLU A 234 12.32 -24.88 13.28
C GLU A 234 10.80 -25.06 13.37
N PRO A 235 10.31 -26.07 14.11
CA PRO A 235 8.88 -26.30 14.25
C PRO A 235 8.22 -25.15 15.04
N SER A 236 7.16 -24.56 14.46
CA SER A 236 6.27 -23.60 15.12
C SER A 236 4.82 -24.04 14.92
N GLU A 237 4.04 -24.02 15.99
CA GLU A 237 2.60 -24.36 15.97
C GLU A 237 1.72 -23.14 15.65
N GLY A 238 2.24 -21.91 15.78
CA GLY A 238 1.49 -20.66 15.68
C GLY A 238 1.79 -19.82 14.44
N ALA A 239 2.71 -20.25 13.57
CA ALA A 239 3.12 -19.50 12.39
C ALA A 239 2.37 -19.92 11.11
N VAL A 240 2.17 -18.96 10.21
CA VAL A 240 1.64 -19.17 8.86
C VAL A 240 2.72 -18.83 7.85
N VAL A 241 2.96 -19.72 6.89
CA VAL A 241 3.97 -19.52 5.84
C VAL A 241 3.27 -19.33 4.49
N LEU A 242 3.56 -18.22 3.83
CA LEU A 242 3.18 -17.96 2.45
C LEU A 242 4.37 -18.19 1.53
N LYS A 243 4.13 -18.81 0.38
CA LYS A 243 5.14 -19.06 -0.66
C LYS A 243 4.63 -18.55 -2.01
N GLN A 244 5.46 -17.81 -2.73
CA GLN A 244 5.14 -17.31 -4.06
C GLN A 244 6.37 -17.35 -4.97
N SER A 245 6.18 -17.81 -6.20
CA SER A 245 7.20 -17.76 -7.25
C SER A 245 6.97 -16.54 -8.15
N VAL A 246 8.07 -15.85 -8.46
CA VAL A 246 8.11 -14.71 -9.38
C VAL A 246 9.06 -15.05 -10.52
N ARG A 247 8.60 -14.90 -11.76
CA ARG A 247 9.44 -15.10 -12.94
C ARG A 247 10.30 -13.87 -13.17
N VAL A 248 11.54 -14.07 -13.62
CA VAL A 248 12.44 -13.00 -14.03
C VAL A 248 12.57 -13.03 -15.54
N GLU A 249 12.12 -11.96 -16.18
CA GLU A 249 12.13 -11.83 -17.65
C GLU A 249 13.07 -10.70 -18.08
N GLU A 250 13.68 -10.88 -19.26
CA GLU A 250 14.47 -9.84 -19.90
C GLU A 250 13.61 -8.64 -20.26
N GLY A 251 14.22 -7.46 -20.26
CA GLY A 251 13.56 -6.27 -20.74
C GLY A 251 13.34 -6.28 -22.25
N PRO A 252 12.27 -5.66 -22.77
CA PRO A 252 12.24 -5.24 -24.18
C PRO A 252 13.37 -4.26 -24.50
#